data_AF-A0A3M1TPE4-F1
#
_entry.id   AF-A0A3M1TPE4-F1
#
_cell.length_a   1.000
_cell.length_b   1.000
_cell.length_c   1.000
_cell.angle_alpha   90.00
_cell.angle_beta   90.00
_cell.angle_gamma   90.00
#
_symmetry.space_group_name_H-M   'P 1'
#
loop_
_entity.id
_entity.type
_entity.pdbx_description
1 polymer ?
#
loop_
_entity_poly.entity_id
_entity_poly.type
_entity_poly.pdbx_seq_one_letter_code
_entity_poly.pdbx_strand_id
1 'polypeptide(L)'
;LHHQANWESLEVILPAQDAAYLIMGCESLSLRDELRQEMEKRFSHFDHLPQDYSAAQISSLTAALSEQLPAHALSGTAQHIMVHLLYLENSLLLHHAEASGHLCQSLNSEAAALASAFPFLTVVWLDLHSIAYLRQHAPGFCQHALDIFLWYEEEEGETTDSPYLLLSQWQQQLADPALETKAALCLQMGSLWEEHHSFQQAMIYYQRVLEYLQLETDSSPLGDTYLGMGRIMMQTGDYYQAQDYFRLALDCIDETDHTRTGDIHRYMGICQYHCRNNRAALALFERSNAAYQAAGDEEALAYNYQDMALVCRQTGQDEEAMRWLEKARDLSEKLEDEKWKREIEKSMQAYQPKAPPPPSPPAYTAAGYATEKVPPKDPRISRRGFLEKFMRRKK
;
A
#
# COMPACT_ATOMS: atom_id res chain seq x y z
N LEU A 1 -10.23 21.58 0.63
CA LEU A 1 -11.60 21.20 1.07
C LEU A 1 -11.63 19.83 1.75
N HIS A 2 -10.70 18.90 1.46
CA HIS A 2 -10.72 17.53 2.01
C HIS A 2 -10.42 17.41 3.50
N HIS A 3 -9.60 18.28 4.07
CA HIS A 3 -9.36 18.29 5.51
C HIS A 3 -10.33 19.16 6.31
N GLN A 4 -11.37 19.69 5.66
CA GLN A 4 -12.33 20.57 6.33
C GLN A 4 -13.02 19.86 7.50
N ALA A 5 -13.33 18.57 7.38
CA ALA A 5 -13.89 17.78 8.48
C ALA A 5 -12.92 17.63 9.67
N ASN A 6 -11.61 17.44 9.42
CA ASN A 6 -10.59 17.42 10.48
C ASN A 6 -10.52 18.78 11.19
N TRP A 7 -10.57 19.88 10.43
CA TRP A 7 -10.57 21.23 10.99
C TRP A 7 -11.86 21.56 11.77
N GLU A 8 -13.03 21.20 11.24
CA GLU A 8 -14.31 21.38 11.93
C GLU A 8 -14.34 20.57 13.25
N SER A 9 -13.79 19.35 13.24
CA SER A 9 -13.66 18.53 14.45
C SER A 9 -12.72 19.17 15.48
N LEU A 10 -11.57 19.69 15.03
CA LEU A 10 -10.65 20.45 15.89
C LEU A 10 -11.33 21.68 16.51
N GLU A 11 -12.10 22.44 15.73
CA GLU A 11 -12.83 23.62 16.20
C GLU A 11 -13.90 23.30 17.25
N VAL A 12 -14.47 22.09 17.24
CA VAL A 12 -15.43 21.62 18.26
C VAL A 12 -14.74 21.11 19.52
N ILE A 13 -13.60 20.46 19.37
CA ILE A 13 -12.88 19.77 20.45
C ILE A 13 -12.07 20.76 21.31
N LEU A 14 -11.43 21.74 20.69
CA LEU A 14 -10.51 22.68 21.36
C LEU A 14 -11.18 23.59 22.42
N PRO A 15 -12.43 24.07 22.25
CA PRO A 15 -13.12 24.87 23.26
C PRO A 15 -13.59 24.07 24.49
N ALA A 16 -13.57 22.73 24.43
CA ALA A 16 -14.31 21.88 25.35
C ALA A 16 -13.51 21.32 26.52
N GLN A 17 -12.18 21.48 26.60
CA GLN A 17 -11.38 20.68 27.54
C GLN A 17 -10.36 21.41 28.42
N ASP A 18 -10.38 21.01 29.69
CA ASP A 18 -9.25 21.05 30.62
C ASP A 18 -8.15 20.09 30.12
N ALA A 19 -6.92 20.60 30.01
CA ALA A 19 -5.63 19.90 29.91
C ALA A 19 -5.63 18.49 29.25
N ALA A 20 -5.33 18.46 27.94
CA ALA A 20 -5.14 17.24 27.13
C ALA A 20 -4.12 17.50 25.99
N TYR A 21 -3.78 16.48 25.19
CA TYR A 21 -2.90 16.60 24.03
C TYR A 21 -3.47 15.96 22.77
N LEU A 22 -3.11 16.52 21.61
CA LEU A 22 -3.51 16.06 20.27
C LEU A 22 -2.33 15.40 19.57
N ILE A 23 -2.61 14.41 18.72
CA ILE A 23 -1.62 13.82 17.82
C ILE A 23 -2.01 14.14 16.39
N MET A 24 -1.08 14.72 15.62
CA MET A 24 -1.27 15.09 14.22
C MET A 24 -0.27 14.33 13.36
N GLY A 25 -0.81 13.43 12.52
CA GLY A 25 -0.07 12.63 11.57
C GLY A 25 -0.06 13.24 10.19
N CYS A 26 1.13 13.45 9.64
CA CYS A 26 1.28 14.01 8.31
C CYS A 26 2.03 13.04 7.41
N GLU A 27 1.58 12.89 6.18
CA GLU A 27 2.27 12.09 5.17
C GLU A 27 3.67 12.64 4.82
N SER A 28 3.81 13.97 4.82
CA SER A 28 5.08 14.63 4.53
C SER A 28 5.39 15.77 5.51
N LEU A 29 6.68 16.15 5.53
CA LEU A 29 7.16 17.32 6.28
C LEU A 29 6.59 18.63 5.71
N SER A 30 6.44 18.71 4.38
CA SER A 30 5.87 19.88 3.70
C SER A 30 4.42 20.11 4.10
N LEU A 31 3.62 19.03 4.12
CA LEU A 31 2.24 19.06 4.57
C LEU A 31 2.14 19.46 6.05
N ARG A 32 3.01 18.93 6.91
CA ARG A 32 3.06 19.33 8.33
C ARG A 32 3.28 20.82 8.49
N ASP A 33 4.22 21.40 7.76
CA ASP A 33 4.53 22.82 7.85
C ASP A 33 3.36 23.69 7.37
N GLU A 34 2.68 23.27 6.31
CA GLU A 34 1.46 23.92 5.80
C GLU A 34 0.33 23.89 6.84
N LEU A 35 0.03 22.70 7.38
CA LEU A 35 -1.04 22.51 8.36
C LEU A 35 -0.78 23.24 9.65
N ARG A 36 0.47 23.30 10.10
CA ARG A 36 0.85 24.09 11.28
C ARG A 36 0.59 25.58 11.05
N GLN A 37 1.00 26.12 9.89
CA GLN A 37 0.73 27.52 9.57
C GLN A 37 -0.77 27.81 9.47
N GLU A 38 -1.56 26.86 8.96
CA GLU A 38 -3.01 26.97 8.92
C GLU A 38 -3.63 26.92 10.33
N MET A 39 -3.12 26.06 11.21
CA MET A 39 -3.53 25.99 12.61
C MET A 39 -3.25 27.31 13.33
N GLU A 40 -2.06 27.89 13.15
CA GLU A 40 -1.67 29.20 13.71
C GLU A 40 -2.61 30.33 13.25
N LYS A 41 -3.08 30.28 11.99
CA LYS A 41 -4.05 31.27 11.47
C LYS A 41 -5.43 31.09 12.07
N ARG A 42 -5.96 29.86 12.07
CA ARG A 42 -7.33 29.55 12.53
C ARG A 42 -7.48 29.75 14.02
N PHE A 43 -6.48 29.35 14.78
CA PHE A 43 -6.47 29.40 16.24
C PHE A 43 -5.61 30.54 16.77
N SER A 44 -5.59 31.68 16.07
CA SER A 44 -4.80 32.88 16.40
C SER A 44 -5.04 33.50 17.79
N HIS A 45 -6.06 33.04 18.51
CA HIS A 45 -6.31 33.39 19.91
C HIS A 45 -5.41 32.60 20.88
N PHE A 46 -4.73 31.55 20.43
CA PHE A 46 -3.68 30.87 21.16
C PHE A 46 -2.31 31.49 20.85
N ASP A 47 -1.46 31.58 21.88
CA ASP A 47 -0.03 31.78 21.74
C ASP A 47 0.60 30.44 21.34
N HIS A 48 1.05 30.35 20.09
CA HIS A 48 1.66 29.16 19.52
C HIS A 48 3.16 29.10 19.84
N LEU A 49 3.59 28.03 20.53
CA LEU A 49 4.97 27.80 20.93
C LEU A 49 5.53 26.53 20.26
N PRO A 50 6.32 26.65 19.18
CA PRO A 50 6.98 25.49 18.59
C PRO A 50 8.16 25.02 19.45
N GLN A 51 8.25 23.71 19.65
CA GLN A 51 9.37 23.02 20.28
C GLN A 51 9.98 22.04 19.29
N ASP A 52 11.25 22.28 18.95
CA ASP A 52 12.00 21.51 17.96
C ASP A 52 12.89 20.48 18.65
N TYR A 53 12.59 19.20 18.43
CA TYR A 53 13.34 18.08 19.00
C TYR A 53 14.24 17.38 17.98
N SER A 54 14.52 17.99 16.83
CA SER A 54 15.32 17.39 15.76
C SER A 54 16.72 16.95 16.23
N ALA A 55 17.32 17.70 17.15
CA ALA A 55 18.65 17.44 17.73
C ALA A 55 18.60 16.86 19.15
N ALA A 56 17.42 16.63 19.73
CA ALA A 56 17.25 16.19 21.10
C ALA A 56 16.99 14.66 21.18
N GLN A 57 17.61 13.99 22.15
CA GLN A 57 17.27 12.61 22.52
C GLN A 57 16.39 12.64 23.76
N ILE A 58 15.08 12.48 23.56
CA ILE A 58 14.10 12.56 24.63
C ILE A 58 13.82 11.17 25.19
N SER A 59 13.97 11.02 26.50
CA SER A 59 13.60 9.81 27.24
C SER A 59 12.32 9.97 28.05
N SER A 60 11.89 11.22 28.33
CA SER A 60 10.66 11.57 29.03
C SER A 60 10.11 12.89 28.48
N LEU A 61 8.86 12.85 28.00
CA LEU A 61 8.23 14.01 27.37
C LEU A 61 7.84 15.07 28.42
N THR A 62 7.34 14.64 29.58
CA THR A 62 6.98 15.55 30.66
C THR A 62 8.20 16.28 31.22
N ALA A 63 9.33 15.59 31.36
CA ALA A 63 10.59 16.21 31.78
C ALA A 63 11.11 17.21 30.75
N ALA A 64 11.10 16.83 29.46
CA ALA A 64 11.54 17.71 28.38
C ALA A 64 10.71 19.01 28.31
N LEU A 65 9.39 18.92 28.45
CA LEU A 65 8.52 20.10 28.47
C LEU A 65 8.77 20.98 29.70
N SER A 66 8.99 20.38 30.87
CA SER A 66 9.25 21.13 32.11
C SER A 66 10.58 21.89 32.07
N GLU A 67 11.59 21.36 31.40
CA GLU A 67 12.93 21.97 31.30
C GLU A 67 13.03 23.02 30.20
N GLN A 68 12.40 22.78 29.05
CA GLN A 68 12.61 23.57 27.84
C GLN A 68 11.56 24.65 27.61
N LEU A 69 10.40 24.58 28.28
CA LEU A 69 9.37 25.61 28.17
C LEU A 69 9.69 26.82 29.07
N PRO A 70 9.36 28.04 28.61
CA PRO A 70 9.57 29.24 29.39
C PRO A 70 8.65 29.27 30.62
N ALA A 71 9.12 29.87 31.71
CA ALA A 71 8.41 29.87 33.00
C ALA A 71 6.97 30.43 32.94
N HIS A 72 6.69 31.36 32.03
CA HIS A 72 5.35 31.92 31.84
C HIS A 72 4.35 30.90 31.24
N ALA A 73 4.83 29.93 30.46
CA ALA A 73 3.99 28.85 29.94
C ALA A 73 3.65 27.82 31.03
N LEU A 74 4.54 27.65 32.02
CA LEU A 74 4.39 26.72 33.13
C LEU A 74 3.59 27.30 34.32
N SER A 75 3.51 28.62 34.47
CA SER A 75 2.97 29.28 35.68
C SER A 75 1.44 29.42 35.77
N GLY A 76 0.67 28.73 34.92
CA GLY A 76 -0.76 28.46 35.20
C GLY A 76 -1.78 29.56 34.89
N THR A 77 -1.41 30.63 34.18
CA THR A 77 -2.38 31.65 33.70
C THR A 77 -2.83 31.41 32.24
N ALA A 78 -2.45 30.27 31.66
CA ALA A 78 -2.38 30.04 30.23
C ALA A 78 -3.65 29.38 29.65
N GLN A 79 -4.81 30.03 29.71
CA GLN A 79 -5.98 29.51 28.96
C GLN A 79 -5.84 29.60 27.43
N HIS A 80 -4.68 30.02 26.91
CA HIS A 80 -4.46 30.33 25.51
C HIS A 80 -3.04 29.98 25.03
N ILE A 81 -2.39 28.90 25.49
CA ILE A 81 -1.10 28.47 24.94
C ILE A 81 -1.24 27.12 24.23
N MET A 82 -0.68 27.03 23.02
CA MET A 82 -0.60 25.79 22.23
C MET A 82 0.87 25.47 21.95
N VAL A 83 1.35 24.36 22.50
CA VAL A 83 2.74 23.91 22.33
C VAL A 83 2.81 22.87 21.21
N HIS A 84 3.53 23.17 20.14
CA HIS A 84 3.71 22.27 19.00
C HIS A 84 5.02 21.50 19.12
N LEU A 85 4.95 20.18 19.28
CA LEU A 85 6.12 19.31 19.36
C LEU A 85 6.47 18.82 17.96
N LEU A 86 7.68 19.14 17.50
CA LEU A 86 8.18 18.81 16.17
C LEU A 86 9.37 17.86 16.28
N TYR A 87 9.47 16.92 15.34
CA TYR A 87 10.61 16.00 15.23
C TYR A 87 10.78 15.03 16.40
N LEU A 88 9.70 14.74 17.15
CA LEU A 88 9.72 13.73 18.21
C LEU A 88 9.97 12.33 17.65
N GLU A 89 9.59 12.09 16.38
CA GLU A 89 9.89 10.88 15.60
C GLU A 89 11.36 10.46 15.65
N ASN A 90 12.29 11.43 15.71
CA ASN A 90 13.72 11.15 15.81
C ASN A 90 14.08 10.44 17.12
N SER A 91 13.38 10.72 18.20
CA SER A 91 13.57 10.03 19.49
C SER A 91 12.80 8.71 19.57
N LEU A 92 11.74 8.54 18.77
CA LEU A 92 10.94 7.30 18.71
C LEU A 92 11.65 6.20 17.92
N LEU A 93 12.39 6.55 16.86
CA LEU A 93 12.96 5.60 15.89
C LEU A 93 14.45 5.28 16.09
N LEU A 94 15.06 5.63 17.24
CA LEU A 94 16.48 5.37 17.51
C LEU A 94 16.81 3.86 17.59
N HIS A 95 17.30 3.28 16.49
CA HIS A 95 17.72 1.88 16.37
C HIS A 95 19.00 1.48 17.15
N HIS A 96 19.24 2.02 18.34
CA HIS A 96 20.28 1.47 19.22
C HIS A 96 19.67 0.48 20.19
N ALA A 97 20.15 -0.77 20.10
CA ALA A 97 19.55 -2.02 20.58
C ALA A 97 19.21 -2.12 22.09
N GLU A 98 19.39 -1.05 22.87
CA GLU A 98 19.03 -0.98 24.28
C GLU A 98 18.25 0.31 24.66
N ALA A 99 18.04 1.26 23.72
CA ALA A 99 17.48 2.60 24.01
C ALA A 99 16.14 2.94 23.31
N SER A 100 15.79 2.30 22.18
CA SER A 100 14.53 2.53 21.44
C SER A 100 13.25 2.22 22.24
N GLY A 101 13.36 1.43 23.32
CA GLY A 101 12.23 1.09 24.18
C GLY A 101 11.89 2.15 25.25
N HIS A 102 12.81 3.06 25.56
CA HIS A 102 12.67 3.91 26.74
C HIS A 102 11.63 5.03 26.58
N LEU A 103 11.57 5.71 25.42
CA LEU A 103 10.60 6.78 25.22
C LEU A 103 9.17 6.23 25.10
N CYS A 104 8.92 5.17 24.31
CA CYS A 104 7.56 4.60 24.20
C CYS A 104 7.03 4.07 25.53
N GLN A 105 7.90 3.45 26.35
CA GLN A 105 7.55 3.01 27.71
C GLN A 105 7.25 4.21 28.61
N SER A 106 8.09 5.25 28.58
CA SER A 106 7.87 6.49 29.32
C SER A 106 6.56 7.16 28.90
N LEU A 107 6.29 7.32 27.60
CA LEU A 107 5.06 7.92 27.06
C LEU A 107 3.81 7.19 27.55
N ASN A 108 3.81 5.85 27.57
CA ASN A 108 2.70 5.08 28.14
C ASN A 108 2.50 5.36 29.64
N SER A 109 3.59 5.44 30.41
CA SER A 109 3.53 5.67 31.86
C SER A 109 3.17 7.12 32.21
N GLU A 110 3.52 8.07 31.35
CA GLU A 110 3.37 9.50 31.56
C GLU A 110 2.12 10.07 30.90
N ALA A 111 1.38 9.31 30.08
CA ALA A 111 0.25 9.81 29.28
C ALA A 111 -0.79 10.60 30.09
N ALA A 112 -1.26 10.05 31.21
CA ALA A 112 -2.21 10.72 32.11
C ALA A 112 -1.60 11.94 32.82
N ALA A 113 -0.31 11.87 33.14
CA ALA A 113 0.41 12.99 33.73
C ALA A 113 0.60 14.11 32.71
N LEU A 114 0.93 13.81 31.46
CA LEU A 114 1.08 14.79 30.40
C LEU A 114 -0.22 15.55 30.14
N ALA A 115 -1.36 14.83 30.16
CA ALA A 115 -2.67 15.45 30.03
C ALA A 115 -2.93 16.44 31.18
N SER A 116 -2.63 16.07 32.43
CA SER A 116 -3.01 16.87 33.61
C SER A 116 -1.94 17.81 34.18
N ALA A 117 -0.67 17.64 33.81
CA ALA A 117 0.46 18.35 34.43
C ALA A 117 0.65 19.77 33.93
N PHE A 118 0.11 20.09 32.74
CA PHE A 118 0.40 21.34 32.06
C PHE A 118 -0.88 22.15 31.79
N PRO A 119 -0.84 23.48 32.00
CA PRO A 119 -1.99 24.35 31.78
C PRO A 119 -2.15 24.76 30.30
N PHE A 120 -1.57 24.02 29.36
CA PHE A 120 -1.56 24.35 27.93
C PHE A 120 -1.92 23.12 27.09
N LEU A 121 -2.38 23.37 25.86
CA LEU A 121 -2.63 22.30 24.90
C LEU A 121 -1.32 21.87 24.25
N THR A 122 -1.05 20.56 24.22
CA THR A 122 0.10 20.01 23.50
C THR A 122 -0.35 19.41 22.17
N VAL A 123 0.32 19.76 21.08
CA VAL A 123 0.09 19.22 19.74
C VAL A 123 1.34 18.47 19.29
N VAL A 124 1.25 17.14 19.20
CA VAL A 124 2.36 16.27 18.81
C VAL A 124 2.28 16.02 17.31
N TRP A 125 3.23 16.54 16.55
CA TRP A 125 3.31 16.32 15.12
C TRP A 125 4.24 15.17 14.79
N LEU A 126 3.78 14.22 13.98
CA LEU A 126 4.51 13.03 13.60
C LEU A 126 4.26 12.68 12.14
N ASP A 127 5.17 11.93 11.54
CA ASP A 127 4.89 11.25 10.28
C ASP A 127 3.98 10.02 10.50
N LEU A 128 3.33 9.56 9.42
CA LEU A 128 2.39 8.43 9.49
C LEU A 128 3.04 7.12 9.96
N HIS A 129 4.32 6.90 9.65
CA HIS A 129 5.04 5.70 10.08
C HIS A 129 5.29 5.75 11.60
N SER A 130 5.68 6.89 12.15
CA SER A 130 5.86 7.10 13.58
C SER A 130 4.56 6.96 14.37
N ILE A 131 3.41 7.29 13.79
CA ILE A 131 2.11 7.03 14.41
C ILE A 131 1.80 5.53 14.45
N ALA A 132 2.04 4.80 13.36
CA ALA A 132 1.87 3.35 13.35
C ALA A 132 2.77 2.69 14.41
N TYR A 133 4.01 3.17 14.53
CA TYR A 133 4.95 2.74 15.56
C TYR A 133 4.44 3.02 16.99
N LEU A 134 3.94 4.24 17.26
CA LEU A 134 3.34 4.58 18.56
C LEU A 134 2.13 3.73 18.89
N ARG A 135 1.26 3.42 17.93
CA ARG A 135 0.09 2.56 18.18
C ARG A 135 0.50 1.16 18.63
N GLN A 136 1.61 0.65 18.10
CA GLN A 136 2.12 -0.67 18.45
C GLN A 136 2.88 -0.69 19.78
N HIS A 137 3.68 0.35 20.06
CA HIS A 137 4.64 0.34 21.17
C HIS A 137 4.25 1.24 22.35
N ALA A 138 3.35 2.19 22.13
CA ALA A 138 2.81 3.13 23.12
C ALA A 138 1.26 3.28 23.05
N PRO A 139 0.47 2.18 23.09
CA PRO A 139 -0.98 2.26 22.91
C PRO A 139 -1.70 3.05 24.02
N GLY A 140 -1.17 3.05 25.25
CA GLY A 140 -1.74 3.83 26.35
C GLY A 140 -1.59 5.34 26.13
N PHE A 141 -0.48 5.76 25.51
CA PHE A 141 -0.29 7.14 25.07
C PHE A 141 -1.28 7.54 23.96
N CYS A 142 -1.54 6.67 22.99
CA CYS A 142 -2.54 6.95 21.96
C CYS A 142 -3.98 7.03 22.52
N GLN A 143 -4.31 6.20 23.52
CA GLN A 143 -5.66 6.18 24.14
C GLN A 143 -5.97 7.40 25.00
N HIS A 144 -4.96 8.05 25.57
CA HIS A 144 -5.12 9.28 26.37
C HIS A 144 -5.07 10.56 25.53
N ALA A 145 -4.74 10.46 24.24
CA ALA A 145 -4.82 11.60 23.34
C ALA A 145 -6.28 12.04 23.21
N LEU A 146 -6.49 13.35 23.13
CA LEU A 146 -7.79 13.96 22.91
C LEU A 146 -8.39 13.51 21.58
N ASP A 147 -7.56 13.48 20.54
CA ASP A 147 -7.84 12.83 19.26
C ASP A 147 -6.52 12.61 18.48
N ILE A 148 -6.59 11.78 17.43
CA ILE A 148 -5.50 11.51 16.50
C ILE A 148 -5.96 11.82 15.08
N PHE A 149 -5.48 12.93 14.53
CA PHE A 149 -5.80 13.36 13.17
C PHE A 149 -4.74 12.89 12.19
N LEU A 150 -5.14 12.30 11.07
CA LEU A 150 -4.24 11.89 9.99
C LEU A 150 -4.49 12.75 8.75
N TRP A 151 -3.40 13.23 8.15
CA TRP A 151 -3.37 14.18 7.06
C TRP A 151 -2.46 13.66 5.95
N TYR A 152 -2.97 13.73 4.72
CA TYR A 152 -2.37 13.21 3.51
C TYR A 152 -2.21 14.33 2.48
N GLU A 153 -1.20 14.21 1.60
CA GLU A 153 -0.97 15.16 0.51
C GLU A 153 -2.09 15.05 -0.53
N GLU A 154 -2.45 16.17 -1.16
CA GLU A 154 -3.38 16.16 -2.29
C GLU A 154 -2.61 15.64 -3.52
N GLU A 155 -3.03 14.52 -4.10
CA GLU A 155 -2.74 14.28 -5.51
C GLU A 155 -3.72 15.14 -6.33
N GLU A 156 -3.20 16.09 -7.10
CA GLU A 156 -3.97 16.85 -8.10
C GLU A 156 -4.56 15.87 -9.12
N GLY A 157 -5.78 15.37 -8.89
CA GLY A 157 -6.35 14.42 -9.83
C GLY A 157 -7.66 13.71 -9.51
N GLU A 158 -8.18 13.69 -8.27
CA GLU A 158 -9.33 12.81 -8.00
C GLU A 158 -10.55 13.51 -7.37
N THR A 159 -11.60 13.56 -8.21
CA THR A 159 -12.98 13.99 -7.99
C THR A 159 -13.71 13.11 -6.99
N THR A 160 -14.57 13.69 -6.13
CA THR A 160 -15.81 13.16 -5.47
C THR A 160 -15.88 11.75 -4.84
N ASP A 161 -15.00 10.82 -5.18
CA ASP A 161 -14.93 9.44 -4.71
C ASP A 161 -13.83 9.23 -3.67
N SER A 162 -13.25 10.33 -3.16
CA SER A 162 -12.29 10.28 -2.07
C SER A 162 -12.90 9.55 -0.85
N PRO A 163 -12.26 8.48 -0.34
CA PRO A 163 -12.76 7.71 0.82
C PRO A 163 -13.13 8.59 2.01
N TYR A 164 -12.45 9.73 2.13
CA TYR A 164 -12.59 10.69 3.21
C TYR A 164 -13.83 11.60 3.08
N LEU A 165 -14.27 11.91 1.85
CA LEU A 165 -15.50 12.68 1.63
C LEU A 165 -16.74 11.82 1.96
N LEU A 166 -16.68 10.53 1.63
CA LEU A 166 -17.69 9.55 2.03
C LEU A 166 -17.71 9.35 3.55
N LEU A 167 -16.54 9.31 4.20
CA LEU A 167 -16.41 9.21 5.67
C LEU A 167 -17.03 10.41 6.42
N SER A 168 -16.86 11.62 5.91
CA SER A 168 -17.41 12.84 6.55
C SER A 168 -18.92 12.99 6.33
N GLN A 169 -19.42 12.65 5.13
CA GLN A 169 -20.87 12.55 4.87
C GLN A 169 -21.53 11.46 5.72
N TRP A 170 -20.81 10.35 5.97
CA TRP A 170 -21.24 9.24 6.83
C TRP A 170 -21.41 9.63 8.30
N GLN A 171 -20.44 10.35 8.90
CA GLN A 171 -20.54 10.78 10.29
C GLN A 171 -21.75 11.71 10.55
N GLN A 172 -22.16 12.50 9.54
CA GLN A 172 -23.31 13.39 9.66
C GLN A 172 -24.67 12.70 9.51
N GLN A 173 -24.75 11.53 8.86
CA GLN A 173 -26.03 10.89 8.53
C GLN A 173 -26.52 9.84 9.55
N LEU A 174 -25.74 9.50 10.57
CA LEU A 174 -26.10 8.43 11.50
C LEU A 174 -26.71 8.91 12.83
N ALA A 175 -28.04 8.97 12.85
CA ALA A 175 -28.82 8.61 14.03
C ALA A 175 -29.31 7.15 13.87
N ASP A 176 -28.45 6.21 14.26
CA ASP A 176 -28.69 4.76 14.46
C ASP A 176 -29.33 3.93 13.30
N PRO A 177 -28.57 3.58 12.24
CA PRO A 177 -29.03 2.67 11.20
C PRO A 177 -28.81 1.19 11.58
N ALA A 178 -29.59 0.32 10.93
CA ALA A 178 -29.50 -1.14 11.07
C ALA A 178 -28.08 -1.68 10.80
N LEU A 179 -27.73 -2.80 11.45
CA LEU A 179 -26.42 -3.45 11.33
C LEU A 179 -26.07 -3.79 9.87
N GLU A 180 -27.05 -4.20 9.08
CA GLU A 180 -26.90 -4.48 7.64
C GLU A 180 -26.42 -3.25 6.84
N THR A 181 -26.93 -2.06 7.17
CA THR A 181 -26.49 -0.82 6.51
C THR A 181 -25.07 -0.45 6.91
N LYS A 182 -24.68 -0.68 8.17
CA LYS A 182 -23.30 -0.49 8.65
C LYS A 182 -22.33 -1.45 7.96
N ALA A 183 -22.76 -2.70 7.75
CA ALA A 183 -21.99 -3.73 7.04
C ALA A 183 -21.81 -3.39 5.55
N ALA A 184 -22.89 -3.09 4.83
CA ALA A 184 -22.82 -2.73 3.41
C ALA A 184 -21.90 -1.53 3.16
N LEU A 185 -21.93 -0.54 4.05
CA LEU A 185 -21.05 0.62 3.96
C LEU A 185 -19.58 0.26 4.26
N CYS A 186 -19.31 -0.54 5.29
CA CYS A 186 -17.95 -1.01 5.55
C CYS A 186 -17.39 -1.82 4.38
N LEU A 187 -18.23 -2.59 3.69
CA LEU A 187 -17.84 -3.32 2.47
C LEU A 187 -17.38 -2.34 1.37
N GLN A 188 -18.19 -1.31 1.09
CA GLN A 188 -17.83 -0.28 0.11
C GLN A 188 -16.53 0.44 0.46
N MET A 189 -16.35 0.79 1.74
CA MET A 189 -15.11 1.40 2.22
C MET A 189 -13.92 0.45 2.04
N GLY A 190 -14.07 -0.82 2.40
CA GLY A 190 -13.04 -1.84 2.21
C GLY A 190 -12.59 -1.93 0.75
N SER A 191 -13.54 -1.96 -0.19
CA SER A 191 -13.25 -2.00 -1.63
C SER A 191 -12.56 -0.75 -2.14
N LEU A 192 -13.00 0.43 -1.70
CA LEU A 192 -12.36 1.69 -2.10
C LEU A 192 -10.91 1.78 -1.61
N TRP A 193 -10.65 1.42 -0.34
CA TRP A 193 -9.28 1.39 0.19
C TRP A 193 -8.40 0.32 -0.49
N GLU A 194 -8.99 -0.78 -0.94
CA GLU A 194 -8.31 -1.79 -1.73
C GLU A 194 -7.90 -1.25 -3.11
N GLU A 195 -8.79 -0.53 -3.80
CA GLU A 195 -8.50 0.13 -5.09
C GLU A 195 -7.34 1.13 -4.96
N HIS A 196 -7.29 1.87 -3.84
CA HIS A 196 -6.17 2.76 -3.51
C HIS A 196 -4.94 2.04 -2.91
N HIS A 197 -4.88 0.71 -2.98
CA HIS A 197 -3.74 -0.10 -2.52
C HIS A 197 -3.39 0.07 -1.02
N SER A 198 -4.33 0.61 -0.24
CA SER A 198 -4.23 0.81 1.21
C SER A 198 -4.73 -0.44 1.95
N PHE A 199 -3.99 -1.52 1.79
CA PHE A 199 -4.42 -2.87 2.18
C PHE A 199 -4.71 -3.04 3.67
N GLN A 200 -4.00 -2.33 4.55
CA GLN A 200 -4.24 -2.41 6.00
C GLN A 200 -5.59 -1.80 6.37
N GLN A 201 -5.92 -0.64 5.79
CA GLN A 201 -7.19 0.04 5.99
C GLN A 201 -8.34 -0.78 5.42
N ALA A 202 -8.18 -1.29 4.19
CA ALA A 202 -9.16 -2.17 3.56
C ALA A 202 -9.48 -3.39 4.44
N MET A 203 -8.45 -4.02 5.01
CA MET A 203 -8.60 -5.16 5.91
C MET A 203 -9.37 -4.82 7.20
N ILE A 204 -9.16 -3.64 7.79
CA ILE A 204 -9.91 -3.18 8.97
C ILE A 204 -11.40 -3.05 8.64
N TYR A 205 -11.74 -2.47 7.48
CA TYR A 205 -13.14 -2.31 7.08
C TYR A 205 -13.79 -3.65 6.75
N TYR A 206 -13.10 -4.54 6.06
CA TYR A 206 -13.58 -5.90 5.83
C TYR A 206 -13.80 -6.67 7.15
N GLN A 207 -12.91 -6.54 8.14
CA GLN A 207 -13.12 -7.12 9.47
C GLN A 207 -14.38 -6.59 10.16
N ARG A 208 -14.66 -5.28 10.04
CA ARG A 208 -15.90 -4.69 10.58
C ARG A 208 -17.16 -5.25 9.92
N VAL A 209 -17.13 -5.58 8.63
CA VAL A 209 -18.26 -6.26 7.96
C VAL A 209 -18.55 -7.59 8.67
N LEU A 210 -17.51 -8.37 8.96
CA LEU A 210 -17.63 -9.65 9.67
C LEU A 210 -18.19 -9.48 11.08
N GLU A 211 -17.77 -8.43 11.80
CA GLU A 211 -18.29 -8.09 13.13
C GLU A 211 -19.79 -7.74 13.11
N TYR A 212 -20.25 -7.02 12.08
CA TYR A 212 -21.63 -6.58 11.98
C TYR A 212 -22.60 -7.66 11.53
N LEU A 213 -22.19 -8.54 10.61
CA LEU A 213 -23.11 -9.50 10.00
C LEU A 213 -23.26 -10.80 10.82
N GLN A 214 -22.32 -11.12 11.71
CA GLN A 214 -22.22 -12.43 12.40
C GLN A 214 -22.20 -13.62 11.40
N LEU A 215 -21.41 -14.65 11.70
CA LEU A 215 -21.07 -15.75 10.77
C LEU A 215 -22.24 -16.68 10.35
N GLU A 216 -23.50 -16.35 10.63
CA GLU A 216 -24.64 -17.26 10.48
C GLU A 216 -25.57 -16.99 9.28
N THR A 217 -25.29 -15.97 8.46
CA THR A 217 -26.13 -15.69 7.28
C THR A 217 -25.35 -15.90 5.98
N ASP A 218 -25.80 -16.85 5.16
CA ASP A 218 -25.48 -16.96 3.73
C ASP A 218 -25.89 -15.66 3.02
N SER A 219 -25.01 -14.67 3.06
CA SER A 219 -25.30 -13.29 2.73
C SER A 219 -24.27 -12.81 1.72
N SER A 220 -24.73 -12.35 0.55
CA SER A 220 -23.88 -11.83 -0.54
C SER A 220 -22.76 -10.88 -0.04
N PRO A 221 -23.01 -9.92 0.90
CA PRO A 221 -21.96 -9.08 1.46
C PRO A 221 -20.77 -9.81 2.11
N LEU A 222 -20.97 -10.99 2.70
CA LEU A 222 -19.87 -11.79 3.25
C LEU A 222 -19.01 -12.38 2.14
N GLY A 223 -19.64 -12.83 1.06
CA GLY A 223 -18.94 -13.30 -0.15
C GLY A 223 -18.02 -12.21 -0.72
N ASP A 224 -18.53 -10.99 -0.85
CA ASP A 224 -17.75 -9.84 -1.35
C ASP A 224 -16.62 -9.44 -0.39
N THR A 225 -16.87 -9.51 0.92
CA THR A 225 -15.87 -9.24 1.95
C THR A 225 -14.71 -10.23 1.85
N TYR A 226 -15.00 -11.53 1.80
CA TYR A 226 -13.97 -12.56 1.68
C TYR A 226 -13.25 -12.51 0.34
N LEU A 227 -13.95 -12.18 -0.75
CA LEU A 227 -13.34 -11.96 -2.05
C LEU A 227 -12.32 -10.80 -1.99
N GLY A 228 -12.68 -9.66 -1.40
CA GLY A 228 -11.76 -8.53 -1.20
C GLY A 228 -10.57 -8.85 -0.31
N MET A 229 -10.79 -9.53 0.82
CA MET A 229 -9.70 -9.99 1.68
C MET A 229 -8.75 -10.95 0.95
N GLY A 230 -9.30 -11.86 0.12
CA GLY A 230 -8.51 -12.77 -0.70
C GLY A 230 -7.67 -12.05 -1.75
N ARG A 231 -8.22 -11.04 -2.43
CA ARG A 231 -7.46 -10.21 -3.39
C ARG A 231 -6.32 -9.46 -2.70
N ILE A 232 -6.54 -8.90 -1.52
CA ILE A 232 -5.49 -8.25 -0.71
C ILE A 232 -4.36 -9.24 -0.36
N MET A 233 -4.70 -10.45 0.09
CA MET A 233 -3.68 -11.46 0.40
C MET A 233 -2.90 -11.89 -0.84
N MET A 234 -3.58 -12.02 -1.98
CA MET A 234 -2.93 -12.32 -3.26
C MET A 234 -1.96 -11.20 -3.68
N GLN A 235 -2.35 -9.93 -3.55
CA GLN A 235 -1.51 -8.77 -3.88
C GLN A 235 -0.32 -8.60 -2.92
N THR A 236 -0.48 -8.97 -1.65
CA THR A 236 0.60 -8.97 -0.65
C THR A 236 1.48 -10.22 -0.71
N GLY A 237 1.11 -11.21 -1.53
CA GLY A 237 1.89 -12.41 -1.84
C GLY A 237 1.62 -13.62 -0.93
N ASP A 238 0.65 -13.54 -0.02
CA ASP A 238 0.19 -14.70 0.75
C ASP A 238 -0.88 -15.49 -0.04
N TYR A 239 -0.40 -16.26 -1.00
CA TYR A 239 -1.27 -17.07 -1.88
C TYR A 239 -1.99 -18.22 -1.17
N TYR A 240 -1.55 -18.63 0.02
CA TYR A 240 -2.23 -19.67 0.79
C TYR A 240 -3.42 -19.09 1.54
N GLN A 241 -3.21 -17.97 2.24
CA GLN A 241 -4.29 -17.28 2.93
C GLN A 241 -5.32 -16.71 1.93
N ALA A 242 -4.88 -16.23 0.77
CA ALA A 242 -5.77 -15.82 -0.31
C ALA A 242 -6.74 -16.96 -0.71
N GLN A 243 -6.24 -18.18 -0.87
CA GLN A 243 -7.07 -19.34 -1.21
C GLN A 243 -8.07 -19.71 -0.12
N ASP A 244 -7.70 -19.56 1.16
CA ASP A 244 -8.63 -19.80 2.27
C ASP A 244 -9.78 -18.79 2.23
N TYR A 245 -9.50 -17.50 2.00
CA TYR A 245 -10.55 -16.49 1.85
C TYR A 245 -11.39 -16.70 0.60
N PHE A 246 -10.80 -17.08 -0.53
CA PHE A 246 -11.56 -17.40 -1.75
C PHE A 246 -12.49 -18.60 -1.57
N ARG A 247 -12.08 -19.61 -0.79
CA ARG A 247 -12.98 -20.72 -0.42
C ARG A 247 -14.15 -20.23 0.43
N LEU A 248 -13.90 -19.39 1.43
CA LEU A 248 -14.97 -18.77 2.23
C LEU A 248 -15.90 -17.90 1.38
N ALA A 249 -15.37 -17.20 0.37
CA ALA A 249 -16.17 -16.43 -0.57
C ALA A 249 -17.10 -17.35 -1.38
N LEU A 250 -16.59 -18.47 -1.90
CA LEU A 250 -17.39 -19.48 -2.61
C LEU A 250 -18.53 -20.04 -1.75
N ASP A 251 -18.27 -20.28 -0.46
CA ASP A 251 -19.27 -20.78 0.47
C ASP A 251 -20.41 -19.76 0.74
N CYS A 252 -20.17 -18.47 0.48
CA CYS A 252 -21.13 -17.39 0.77
C CYS A 252 -21.87 -16.84 -0.46
N ILE A 253 -21.43 -17.15 -1.68
CA ILE A 253 -22.08 -16.64 -2.90
C ILE A 253 -23.17 -17.59 -3.39
N ASP A 254 -24.18 -17.03 -4.06
CA ASP A 254 -25.23 -17.80 -4.71
C ASP A 254 -24.64 -18.63 -5.87
N GLU A 255 -24.98 -19.91 -5.97
CA GLU A 255 -24.53 -20.81 -7.03
C GLU A 255 -24.90 -20.32 -8.45
N THR A 256 -25.91 -19.45 -8.55
CA THR A 256 -26.35 -18.82 -9.80
C THR A 256 -25.55 -17.57 -10.17
N ASP A 257 -24.72 -17.03 -9.27
CA ASP A 257 -23.81 -15.93 -9.56
C ASP A 257 -22.57 -16.43 -10.29
N HIS A 258 -22.75 -16.67 -11.59
CA HIS A 258 -21.70 -17.21 -12.44
C HIS A 258 -20.54 -16.23 -12.67
N THR A 259 -20.76 -14.92 -12.60
CA THR A 259 -19.69 -13.91 -12.73
C THR A 259 -18.74 -13.99 -11.53
N ARG A 260 -19.25 -13.88 -10.29
CA ARG A 260 -18.40 -13.98 -9.10
C ARG A 260 -17.78 -15.37 -8.94
N THR A 261 -18.52 -16.42 -9.30
CA THR A 261 -17.96 -17.77 -9.36
C THR A 261 -16.75 -17.84 -10.31
N GLY A 262 -16.84 -17.20 -11.47
CA GLY A 262 -15.75 -17.11 -12.44
C GLY A 262 -14.52 -16.39 -11.87
N ASP A 263 -14.73 -15.24 -11.22
CA ASP A 263 -13.67 -14.45 -10.60
C ASP A 263 -12.93 -15.21 -9.51
N ILE A 264 -13.66 -15.83 -8.59
CA ILE A 264 -13.05 -16.58 -7.48
C ILE A 264 -12.20 -17.72 -8.03
N HIS A 265 -12.71 -18.50 -8.99
CA HIS A 265 -11.93 -19.58 -9.61
C HIS A 265 -10.69 -19.05 -10.34
N ARG A 266 -10.79 -17.89 -11.01
CA ARG A 266 -9.64 -17.26 -11.66
C ARG A 266 -8.57 -16.86 -10.64
N TYR A 267 -8.95 -16.17 -9.57
CA TYR A 267 -8.01 -15.75 -8.53
C TYR A 267 -7.36 -16.93 -7.80
N MET A 268 -8.11 -18.00 -7.52
CA MET A 268 -7.53 -19.25 -7.00
C MET A 268 -6.56 -19.88 -8.00
N GLY A 269 -6.86 -19.83 -9.31
CA GLY A 269 -5.97 -20.28 -10.37
C GLY A 269 -4.65 -19.51 -10.40
N ILE A 270 -4.72 -18.18 -10.28
CA ILE A 270 -3.54 -17.30 -10.16
C ILE A 270 -2.72 -17.67 -8.92
N CYS A 271 -3.35 -17.88 -7.76
CA CYS A 271 -2.67 -18.32 -6.55
C CYS A 271 -1.91 -19.64 -6.77
N GLN A 272 -2.55 -20.64 -7.38
CA GLN A 272 -1.93 -21.94 -7.67
C GLN A 272 -0.76 -21.81 -8.67
N TYR A 273 -0.87 -20.92 -9.64
CA TYR A 273 0.22 -20.60 -10.56
C TYR A 273 1.44 -20.03 -9.82
N HIS A 274 1.23 -19.07 -8.92
CA HIS A 274 2.31 -18.53 -8.08
C HIS A 274 2.89 -19.57 -7.12
N CYS A 275 2.07 -20.50 -6.61
CA CYS A 275 2.52 -21.67 -5.85
C CYS A 275 3.19 -22.78 -6.69
N ARG A 276 3.41 -22.57 -8.01
CA ARG A 276 4.02 -23.54 -8.95
C ARG A 276 3.21 -24.80 -9.21
N ASN A 277 1.92 -24.79 -8.88
CA ASN A 277 0.99 -25.89 -9.14
C ASN A 277 0.23 -25.67 -10.46
N ASN A 278 0.97 -25.64 -11.56
CA ASN A 278 0.42 -25.30 -12.90
C ASN A 278 -0.77 -26.16 -13.33
N ARG A 279 -0.80 -27.45 -12.96
CA ARG A 279 -1.94 -28.34 -13.25
C ARG A 279 -3.21 -27.91 -12.51
N ALA A 280 -3.07 -27.52 -11.24
CA ALA A 280 -4.21 -27.06 -10.44
C ALA A 280 -4.68 -25.68 -10.94
N ALA A 281 -3.76 -24.80 -11.33
CA ALA A 281 -4.07 -23.52 -11.93
C ALA A 281 -4.93 -23.67 -13.21
N LEU A 282 -4.49 -24.50 -14.16
CA LEU A 282 -5.26 -24.74 -15.39
C LEU A 282 -6.66 -25.32 -15.11
N ALA A 283 -6.79 -26.26 -14.17
CA ALA A 283 -8.09 -26.82 -13.80
C ALA A 283 -9.04 -25.76 -13.18
N LEU A 284 -8.49 -24.80 -12.43
CA LEU A 284 -9.26 -23.69 -11.87
C LEU A 284 -9.65 -22.68 -12.96
N PHE A 285 -8.74 -22.37 -13.89
CA PHE A 285 -9.07 -21.53 -15.05
C PHE A 285 -10.12 -22.18 -15.95
N GLU A 286 -10.14 -23.50 -16.12
CA GLU A 286 -11.22 -24.19 -16.84
C GLU A 286 -12.58 -24.05 -16.15
N ARG A 287 -12.62 -24.10 -14.80
CA ARG A 287 -13.85 -23.83 -14.04
C ARG A 287 -14.29 -22.37 -14.19
N SER A 288 -13.34 -21.45 -14.15
CA SER A 288 -13.58 -20.03 -14.40
C SER A 288 -14.15 -19.77 -15.80
N ASN A 289 -13.60 -20.42 -16.84
CA ASN A 289 -14.13 -20.36 -18.20
C ASN A 289 -15.60 -20.81 -18.27
N ALA A 290 -15.93 -21.93 -17.64
CA ALA A 290 -17.31 -22.45 -17.64
C ALA A 290 -18.27 -21.46 -16.96
N ALA A 291 -17.84 -20.82 -15.88
CA ALA A 291 -18.63 -19.83 -15.16
C ALA A 291 -18.82 -18.54 -15.99
N TYR A 292 -17.75 -17.96 -16.54
CA TYR A 292 -17.87 -16.77 -17.39
C TYR A 292 -18.69 -17.02 -18.67
N GLN A 293 -18.60 -18.21 -19.27
CA GLN A 293 -19.46 -18.60 -20.38
C GLN A 293 -20.93 -18.67 -19.99
N ALA A 294 -21.24 -19.19 -18.79
CA ALA A 294 -22.61 -19.22 -18.28
C ALA A 294 -23.14 -17.81 -17.94
N ALA A 295 -22.26 -16.90 -17.49
CA ALA A 295 -22.58 -15.50 -17.26
C ALA A 295 -22.70 -14.68 -18.57
N GLY A 296 -22.14 -15.15 -19.68
CA GLY A 296 -22.01 -14.36 -20.91
C GLY A 296 -20.95 -13.26 -20.82
N ASP A 297 -20.01 -13.36 -19.88
CA ASP A 297 -18.96 -12.38 -19.64
C ASP A 297 -17.76 -12.64 -20.57
N GLU A 298 -17.83 -12.10 -21.79
CA GLU A 298 -16.79 -12.27 -22.81
C GLU A 298 -15.47 -11.56 -22.44
N GLU A 299 -15.53 -10.48 -21.65
CA GLU A 299 -14.36 -9.73 -21.21
C GLU A 299 -13.56 -10.55 -20.17
N ALA A 300 -14.21 -11.01 -19.11
CA ALA A 300 -13.56 -11.81 -18.08
C ALA A 300 -13.04 -13.15 -18.66
N LEU A 301 -13.77 -13.73 -19.62
CA LEU A 301 -13.37 -14.95 -20.32
C LEU A 301 -12.02 -14.78 -21.05
N ALA A 302 -11.81 -13.66 -21.74
CA ALA A 302 -10.56 -13.46 -22.46
C ALA A 302 -9.39 -13.06 -21.54
N TYR A 303 -9.62 -12.41 -20.40
CA TYR A 303 -8.59 -12.26 -19.36
C TYR A 303 -8.14 -13.63 -18.84
N ASN A 304 -9.09 -14.54 -18.60
CA ASN A 304 -8.79 -15.89 -18.15
C ASN A 304 -8.00 -16.70 -19.19
N TYR A 305 -8.27 -16.51 -20.49
CA TYR A 305 -7.44 -17.11 -21.54
C TYR A 305 -6.00 -16.58 -21.56
N GLN A 306 -5.77 -15.30 -21.25
CA GLN A 306 -4.41 -14.77 -21.11
C GLN A 306 -3.68 -15.42 -19.92
N ASP A 307 -4.35 -15.63 -18.80
CA ASP A 307 -3.79 -16.32 -17.64
C ASP A 307 -3.42 -17.77 -17.98
N MET A 308 -4.30 -18.50 -18.69
CA MET A 308 -4.00 -19.85 -19.18
C MET A 308 -2.79 -19.87 -20.12
N ALA A 309 -2.67 -18.90 -21.02
CA ALA A 309 -1.52 -18.78 -21.92
C ALA A 309 -0.21 -18.58 -21.14
N LEU A 310 -0.24 -17.77 -20.07
CA LEU A 310 0.90 -17.56 -19.19
C LEU A 310 1.36 -18.87 -18.52
N VAL A 311 0.42 -19.69 -18.04
CA VAL A 311 0.74 -21.00 -17.46
C VAL A 311 1.35 -21.95 -18.49
N CYS A 312 0.72 -22.06 -19.67
CA CYS A 312 1.21 -22.92 -20.75
C CYS A 312 2.65 -22.53 -21.13
N ARG A 313 2.93 -21.24 -21.29
CA ARG A 313 4.29 -20.75 -21.56
C ARG A 313 5.28 -21.15 -20.47
N GLN A 314 4.93 -20.95 -19.21
CA GLN A 314 5.83 -21.32 -18.11
C GLN A 314 6.16 -22.82 -18.11
N THR A 315 5.24 -23.65 -18.59
CA THR A 315 5.47 -25.10 -18.75
C THR A 315 6.13 -25.49 -20.08
N GLY A 316 6.50 -24.53 -20.94
CA GLY A 316 7.12 -24.77 -22.25
C GLY A 316 6.15 -25.21 -23.35
N GLN A 317 4.84 -25.03 -23.14
CA GLN A 317 3.78 -25.40 -24.07
C GLN A 317 3.40 -24.20 -24.94
N ASP A 318 4.35 -23.68 -25.72
CA ASP A 318 4.20 -22.42 -26.46
C ASP A 318 3.09 -22.48 -27.51
N GLU A 319 2.90 -23.63 -28.18
CA GLU A 319 1.79 -23.82 -29.13
C GLU A 319 0.42 -23.69 -28.46
N GLU A 320 0.29 -24.21 -27.24
CA GLU A 320 -0.96 -24.14 -26.48
C GLU A 320 -1.19 -22.73 -25.94
N ALA A 321 -0.13 -22.06 -25.49
CA ALA A 321 -0.19 -20.64 -25.11
C ALA A 321 -0.70 -19.77 -26.25
N MET A 322 -0.20 -20.00 -27.48
CA MET A 322 -0.67 -19.27 -28.67
C MET A 322 -2.15 -19.52 -28.97
N ARG A 323 -2.64 -20.76 -28.82
CA ARG A 323 -4.07 -21.07 -29.00
C ARG A 323 -4.96 -20.33 -28.02
N TRP A 324 -4.54 -20.20 -26.76
CA TRP A 324 -5.30 -19.45 -25.76
C TRP A 324 -5.35 -17.95 -26.09
N LEU A 325 -4.25 -17.37 -26.57
CA LEU A 325 -4.21 -15.96 -26.96
C LEU A 325 -4.99 -15.68 -28.24
N GLU A 326 -5.03 -16.62 -29.18
CA GLU A 326 -5.91 -16.52 -30.35
C GLU A 326 -7.38 -16.44 -29.91
N LYS A 327 -7.81 -17.27 -28.95
CA LYS A 327 -9.16 -17.16 -28.38
C LYS A 327 -9.39 -15.82 -27.68
N ALA A 328 -8.40 -15.31 -26.94
CA ALA A 328 -8.50 -14.00 -26.30
C ALA A 328 -8.64 -12.87 -27.34
N ARG A 329 -7.84 -12.93 -28.41
CA ARG A 329 -7.87 -11.95 -29.51
C ARG A 329 -9.23 -11.96 -30.21
N ASP A 330 -9.74 -13.13 -30.53
CA ASP A 330 -11.02 -13.27 -31.24
C ASP A 330 -12.19 -12.69 -30.42
N LEU A 331 -12.12 -12.71 -29.08
CA LEU A 331 -13.08 -12.01 -28.21
C LEU A 331 -12.85 -10.49 -28.18
N SER A 332 -11.60 -10.03 -28.08
CA SER A 332 -11.30 -8.59 -28.14
C SER A 332 -11.74 -7.93 -29.45
N GLU A 333 -11.69 -8.67 -30.57
CA GLU A 333 -12.17 -8.19 -31.87
C GLU A 333 -13.69 -8.03 -31.92
N LYS A 334 -14.44 -8.92 -31.25
CA LYS A 334 -15.90 -8.79 -31.15
C LYS A 334 -16.33 -7.62 -30.28
N LEU A 335 -15.56 -7.32 -29.24
CA LEU A 335 -15.84 -6.26 -28.27
C LEU A 335 -15.37 -4.87 -28.74
N GLU A 336 -14.67 -4.80 -29.89
CA GLU A 336 -14.09 -3.56 -30.44
C GLU A 336 -13.12 -2.83 -29.48
N ASP A 337 -12.50 -3.55 -28.54
CA ASP A 337 -11.54 -2.98 -27.59
C ASP A 337 -10.10 -2.95 -28.18
N GLU A 338 -9.76 -1.81 -28.76
CA GLU A 338 -8.44 -1.55 -29.34
C GLU A 338 -7.29 -1.51 -28.31
N LYS A 339 -7.56 -1.19 -27.04
CA LYS A 339 -6.52 -1.18 -25.99
C LYS A 339 -6.13 -2.61 -25.66
N TRP A 340 -7.13 -3.48 -25.49
CA TRP A 340 -6.91 -4.87 -25.15
C TRP A 340 -6.29 -5.67 -26.29
N LYS A 341 -6.77 -5.43 -27.52
CA LYS A 341 -6.20 -6.02 -28.73
C LYS A 341 -4.69 -5.81 -28.81
N ARG A 342 -4.22 -4.59 -28.57
CA ARG A 342 -2.78 -4.27 -28.54
C ARG A 342 -2.03 -5.05 -27.46
N GLU A 343 -2.65 -5.27 -26.31
CA GLU A 343 -2.02 -6.01 -25.22
C GLU A 343 -1.91 -7.51 -25.54
N ILE A 344 -2.95 -8.09 -26.16
CA ILE A 344 -2.91 -9.48 -26.67
C ILE A 344 -1.87 -9.61 -27.77
N GLU A 345 -1.80 -8.67 -28.72
CA GLU A 345 -0.81 -8.67 -29.81
C GLU A 345 0.64 -8.58 -29.29
N LYS A 346 0.91 -7.72 -28.30
CA LYS A 346 2.23 -7.67 -27.63
C LYS A 346 2.56 -9.02 -26.99
N SER A 347 1.57 -9.60 -26.32
CA SER A 347 1.73 -10.90 -25.66
C SER A 347 2.07 -11.97 -26.71
N MET A 348 1.29 -12.08 -27.80
CA MET A 348 1.56 -12.97 -28.92
C MET A 348 2.94 -12.77 -29.55
N GLN A 349 3.40 -11.52 -29.73
CA GLN A 349 4.75 -11.22 -30.23
C GLN A 349 5.84 -11.68 -29.25
N ALA A 350 5.63 -11.51 -27.95
CA ALA A 350 6.55 -11.99 -26.92
C ALA A 350 6.63 -13.53 -26.84
N TYR A 351 5.65 -14.24 -27.41
CA TYR A 351 5.59 -15.70 -27.44
C TYR A 351 5.99 -16.32 -28.78
N GLN A 352 6.33 -15.52 -29.80
CA GLN A 352 6.89 -16.08 -31.04
C GLN A 352 8.23 -16.77 -30.75
N PRO A 353 8.48 -17.97 -31.31
CA PRO A 353 9.78 -18.61 -31.19
C PRO A 353 10.83 -17.66 -31.77
N LYS A 354 11.88 -17.34 -30.99
CA LYS A 354 13.02 -16.57 -31.49
C LYS A 354 13.47 -17.22 -32.80
N ALA A 355 13.54 -16.43 -33.88
CA ALA A 355 14.01 -16.91 -35.17
C ALA A 355 15.28 -17.75 -34.97
N PRO A 356 15.39 -18.93 -35.61
CA PRO A 356 16.61 -19.73 -35.51
C PRO A 356 17.79 -18.82 -35.86
N PRO A 357 18.90 -18.86 -35.10
CA PRO A 357 20.06 -18.04 -35.41
C PRO A 357 20.41 -18.26 -36.88
N PRO A 358 20.75 -17.19 -37.64
CA PRO A 358 21.08 -17.33 -39.04
C PRO A 358 22.11 -18.46 -39.18
N PRO A 359 21.95 -19.36 -40.17
CA PRO A 359 22.84 -20.50 -40.32
C PRO A 359 24.28 -19.99 -40.28
N SER A 360 25.10 -20.60 -39.43
CA SER A 360 26.52 -20.27 -39.32
C SER A 360 27.09 -20.14 -40.72
N PRO A 361 27.80 -19.03 -41.06
CA PRO A 361 28.36 -18.89 -42.40
C PRO A 361 29.18 -20.14 -42.71
N PRO A 362 29.06 -20.70 -43.94
CA PRO A 362 29.72 -21.96 -44.27
C PRO A 362 31.19 -21.85 -43.89
N ALA A 363 31.67 -22.85 -43.15
CA ALA A 363 33.07 -22.91 -42.74
C ALA A 363 33.92 -22.72 -44.00
N TYR A 364 34.61 -21.58 -44.09
CA TYR A 364 35.56 -21.33 -45.16
C TYR A 364 36.64 -22.42 -45.05
N THR A 365 36.53 -23.46 -45.86
CA THR A 365 37.60 -24.41 -46.07
C THR A 365 38.76 -23.63 -46.66
N ALA A 366 39.81 -23.43 -45.86
CA ALA A 366 41.05 -22.81 -46.28
C ALA A 366 41.77 -23.71 -47.29
N ALA A 367 41.33 -23.67 -48.54
CA ALA A 367 41.99 -24.28 -49.68
C ALA A 367 42.03 -23.22 -50.80
N GLY A 368 43.12 -22.46 -50.80
CA GLY A 368 43.41 -21.45 -51.81
C GLY A 368 43.73 -20.12 -51.18
N TYR A 369 45.02 -19.86 -50.91
CA TYR A 369 45.79 -18.85 -51.62
C TYR A 369 47.26 -18.97 -51.20
N ALA A 370 48.10 -19.03 -52.22
CA ALA A 370 49.53 -19.22 -52.15
C ALA A 370 50.26 -17.96 -51.66
N THR A 371 51.26 -18.20 -50.82
CA THR A 371 52.55 -17.50 -50.71
C THR A 371 52.64 -16.02 -51.13
N GLU A 372 52.67 -15.12 -50.14
CA GLU A 372 53.56 -13.95 -50.17
C GLU A 372 54.40 -13.88 -48.89
N LYS A 373 55.72 -13.77 -49.10
CA LYS A 373 56.76 -13.78 -48.07
C LYS A 373 56.71 -12.50 -47.23
N VAL A 374 56.53 -12.63 -45.92
CA VAL A 374 56.77 -11.54 -44.95
C VAL A 374 58.17 -11.75 -44.32
N PRO A 375 59.05 -10.72 -44.28
CA PRO A 375 60.42 -10.85 -43.78
C PRO A 375 60.47 -10.99 -42.23
N PRO A 376 61.59 -11.49 -41.66
CA PRO A 376 61.65 -11.89 -40.26
C PRO A 376 61.64 -10.70 -39.28
N LYS A 377 60.98 -10.90 -38.14
CA LYS A 377 60.80 -9.94 -37.04
C LYS A 377 62.10 -9.71 -36.25
N ASP A 378 62.41 -8.44 -35.99
CA ASP A 378 63.49 -7.95 -35.13
C ASP A 378 63.21 -8.27 -33.64
N PRO A 379 64.11 -8.94 -32.90
CA PRO A 379 63.86 -9.44 -31.53
C PRO A 379 64.19 -8.43 -30.42
N ARG A 380 63.74 -7.16 -30.52
CA ARG A 380 64.04 -6.13 -29.49
C ARG A 380 62.86 -5.32 -28.95
N ILE A 381 61.69 -5.93 -28.80
CA ILE A 381 60.61 -5.33 -28.01
C ILE A 381 60.07 -6.36 -27.01
N SER A 382 60.69 -6.39 -25.83
CA SER A 382 60.26 -7.23 -24.72
C SER A 382 59.00 -6.65 -24.07
N ARG A 383 58.06 -7.55 -23.73
CA ARG A 383 56.72 -7.29 -23.15
C ARG A 383 56.72 -6.71 -21.71
N ARG A 384 57.75 -5.97 -21.30
CA ARG A 384 57.89 -5.53 -19.90
C ARG A 384 57.54 -4.06 -19.61
N GLY A 385 57.16 -3.26 -20.62
CA GLY A 385 56.83 -1.84 -20.44
C GLY A 385 55.33 -1.47 -20.47
N PHE A 386 54.43 -2.41 -20.79
CA PHE A 386 53.02 -2.06 -21.02
C PHE A 386 52.14 -2.18 -19.76
N LEU A 387 52.58 -2.94 -18.74
CA LEU A 387 51.82 -3.16 -17.50
C LEU A 387 52.09 -2.11 -16.40
N GLU A 388 53.20 -1.39 -16.43
CA GLU A 388 53.48 -0.33 -15.44
C GLU A 388 52.78 1.01 -15.74
N LYS A 389 52.31 1.23 -16.97
CA LYS A 389 51.65 2.48 -17.36
C LYS A 389 50.14 2.51 -17.05
N PHE A 390 49.54 1.38 -16.69
CA PHE A 390 48.10 1.28 -16.40
C PHE A 390 47.76 1.38 -14.89
N MET A 391 48.73 1.18 -13.99
CA MET A 391 48.54 1.21 -12.53
C MET A 391 48.85 2.57 -11.86
N ARG A 392 48.81 3.68 -12.61
CA ARG A 392 49.01 5.05 -12.08
C ARG A 392 47.84 6.01 -12.30
N ARG A 393 46.65 5.51 -12.59
CA ARG A 393 45.39 6.29 -12.61
C ARG A 393 44.34 5.69 -11.65
N LYS A 394 44.69 5.69 -10.36
CA LYS A 394 43.75 5.83 -9.22
C LYS A 394 44.53 6.48 -8.09
N LYS A 395 44.41 7.80 -8.00
CA LYS A 395 44.54 8.57 -6.78
C LYS A 395 43.38 9.55 -6.78
#